data_AF-A0AAV1GJB0-F1
#
_entry.id   AF-A0AAV1GJB0-F1
#
_cell.length_a   1.000
_cell.length_b   1.000
_cell.length_c   1.000
_cell.angle_alpha   90.00
_cell.angle_beta   90.00
_cell.angle_gamma   90.00
#
_symmetry.space_group_name_H-M   'P 1'
#
loop_
_entity.id
_entity.type
_entity.pdbx_description
1 polymer ?
#
loop_
_entity_poly.entity_id
_entity_poly.type
_entity_poly.pdbx_seq_one_letter_code
_entity_poly.pdbx_strand_id
1 'polypeptide(L)'
;MGDVTTGLDSLSFETELTEEERRYISLREKLVNSTSIHGHFPTMWDVTAGLYSLSFETELTEEERRYISLREKLVNSTSIHGHFPTMWDVTTGLYSLSFEAGLTEEERRYISLRSRAARLTFCGCAHAVFLCKLVRSLKDAINTHTATRGSAASEQGGDLCIGIVGMGNLGNQLLRFLLEKSDIKSNINIKICSRRPESTVKYTQAGVECFTSNSRLAAWADILFLCCLPSHLPKVCADISSHLSKQCLVYSFSSAVPATRLAQLLGHDFIIKPQYEFSTSDDVDVWLSCTHLKIALNDPVLKERSCPLRMSSGISLNWVCAVLYSLLNICSSANLGSSQTLCLINSVLQETDTHKVELKPQTVFCASCASSLLPEEPFPWISLTDAQTTDTPLQRFLSSSKPMQQCISETYKYLLLK
;
A
#
# COMPACT_ATOMS: atom_id res chain seq x y z
N MET A 1 8.16 46.85 23.31
CA MET A 1 8.11 47.80 22.17
C MET A 1 9.03 47.22 21.12
N GLY A 2 8.53 46.60 20.04
CA GLY A 2 8.15 47.26 18.77
C GLY A 2 9.43 47.77 18.09
N ASP A 3 9.87 47.40 16.88
CA ASP A 3 9.24 47.14 15.56
C ASP A 3 10.27 46.31 14.72
N VAL A 4 9.95 45.38 13.81
CA VAL A 4 9.39 45.50 12.43
C VAL A 4 10.31 46.25 11.43
N THR A 5 10.91 45.46 10.53
CA THR A 5 11.24 45.71 9.11
C THR A 5 12.44 46.54 8.64
N THR A 6 13.15 45.91 7.69
CA THR A 6 13.72 46.41 6.41
C THR A 6 15.20 46.81 6.29
N GLY A 7 15.79 46.34 5.18
CA GLY A 7 16.95 46.91 4.49
C GLY A 7 18.17 45.98 4.49
N LEU A 8 18.24 44.97 3.62
CA LEU A 8 18.95 45.02 2.32
C LEU A 8 20.42 45.44 2.45
N ASP A 9 21.31 44.45 2.31
CA ASP A 9 22.53 44.65 1.54
C ASP A 9 22.86 43.39 0.73
N SER A 10 23.23 43.67 -0.50
CA SER A 10 23.60 42.78 -1.59
C SER A 10 24.80 41.89 -1.26
N LEU A 11 24.66 40.58 -1.53
CA LEU A 11 25.76 39.77 -2.04
C LEU A 11 25.32 39.08 -3.32
N SER A 12 25.81 39.62 -4.43
CA SER A 12 25.91 38.94 -5.70
C SER A 12 26.76 37.67 -5.55
N PHE A 13 26.13 36.51 -5.68
CA PHE A 13 26.80 35.26 -6.01
C PHE A 13 26.38 34.87 -7.43
N GLU A 14 26.99 35.54 -8.42
CA GLU A 14 27.28 34.87 -9.68
C GLU A 14 28.43 33.91 -9.40
N THR A 15 28.08 32.65 -9.14
CA THR A 15 29.02 31.53 -9.18
C THR A 15 28.56 30.55 -10.24
N GLU A 16 29.53 30.18 -11.06
CA GLU A 16 29.43 29.46 -12.32
C GLU A 16 28.59 28.19 -12.21
N LEU A 17 27.48 28.15 -12.96
CA LEU A 17 26.76 26.91 -13.23
C LEU A 17 27.71 25.95 -13.93
N THR A 18 27.76 24.71 -13.45
CA THR A 18 28.43 23.61 -14.16
C THR A 18 27.78 23.41 -15.53
N GLU A 19 28.52 22.85 -16.49
CA GLU A 19 27.99 22.54 -17.82
C GLU A 19 26.74 21.64 -17.76
N GLU A 20 26.67 20.80 -16.74
CA GLU A 20 25.55 19.93 -16.45
C GLU A 20 24.32 20.66 -15.89
N GLU A 21 24.52 21.67 -15.04
CA GLU A 21 23.43 22.54 -14.55
C GLU A 21 22.90 23.45 -15.66
N ARG A 22 23.76 23.89 -16.59
CA ARG A 22 23.33 24.60 -17.82
C ARG A 22 22.53 23.69 -18.74
N ARG A 23 22.93 22.42 -18.89
CA ARG A 23 22.19 21.40 -19.64
C ARG A 23 20.82 21.10 -19.01
N TYR A 24 20.77 21.07 -17.68
CA TYR A 24 19.55 20.89 -16.89
C TYR A 24 18.56 22.05 -17.02
N ILE A 25 19.03 23.30 -16.94
CA ILE A 25 18.18 24.49 -17.14
C ILE A 25 17.64 24.54 -18.58
N SER A 26 18.46 24.18 -19.57
CA SER A 26 18.03 24.07 -20.97
C SER A 26 16.97 22.97 -21.20
N LEU A 27 17.10 21.81 -20.55
CA LEU A 27 16.11 20.73 -20.58
C LEU A 27 14.79 21.15 -19.91
N ARG A 28 14.87 21.85 -18.77
CA ARG A 28 13.72 22.42 -18.07
C ARG A 28 12.96 23.42 -18.95
N GLU A 29 13.66 24.35 -19.59
CA GLU A 29 13.03 25.36 -20.48
C GLU A 29 12.42 24.72 -21.73
N LYS A 30 13.04 23.67 -22.28
CA LYS A 30 12.47 22.90 -23.40
C LYS A 30 11.22 22.11 -23.01
N LEU A 31 11.19 21.51 -21.81
CA LEU A 31 9.99 20.81 -21.29
C LEU A 31 8.84 21.76 -20.95
N VAL A 32 9.14 22.95 -20.44
CA VAL A 32 8.12 23.95 -20.13
C VAL A 32 7.55 24.55 -21.42
N ASN A 33 8.40 24.85 -22.41
CA ASN A 33 7.96 25.42 -23.68
C ASN A 33 7.24 24.43 -24.60
N SER A 34 7.45 23.11 -24.45
CA SER A 34 6.66 22.09 -25.18
C SER A 34 5.25 21.88 -24.62
N THR A 35 4.93 22.45 -23.45
CA THR A 35 3.59 22.38 -22.83
C THR A 35 2.69 23.58 -23.15
N SER A 36 3.13 24.52 -24.00
CA SER A 36 2.33 25.66 -24.44
C SER A 36 1.67 25.42 -25.81
N ILE A 37 0.94 24.31 -25.97
CA ILE A 37 -0.08 24.20 -27.01
C ILE A 37 -1.30 23.52 -26.39
N HIS A 38 -2.45 24.18 -26.48
CA HIS A 38 -3.74 23.70 -25.99
C HIS A 38 -4.07 22.31 -26.53
N GLY A 39 -3.85 21.28 -25.72
CA GLY A 39 -4.20 19.90 -25.98
C GLY A 39 -3.69 19.01 -24.84
N HIS A 40 -4.56 18.21 -24.24
CA HIS A 40 -4.21 17.34 -23.11
C HIS A 40 -3.18 16.28 -23.52
N PHE A 41 -2.00 16.31 -22.90
CA PHE A 41 -0.98 15.26 -22.98
C PHE A 41 -1.18 14.22 -21.87
N PRO A 42 -0.87 12.92 -22.11
CA PRO A 42 -0.72 11.92 -21.06
C PRO A 42 0.44 12.39 -20.19
N THR A 43 0.10 12.81 -18.99
CA THR A 43 0.99 13.66 -18.22
C THR A 43 1.97 12.78 -17.44
N MET A 44 3.22 13.25 -17.36
CA MET A 44 4.44 12.58 -16.86
C MET A 44 4.36 11.98 -15.43
N TRP A 45 3.20 12.03 -14.78
CA TRP A 45 2.98 11.63 -13.39
C TRP A 45 3.06 10.12 -13.15
N ASP A 46 2.73 9.27 -14.14
CA ASP A 46 2.65 7.81 -13.95
C ASP A 46 3.98 7.16 -13.55
N VAL A 47 5.11 7.65 -14.08
CA VAL A 47 6.44 7.08 -13.82
C VAL A 47 6.89 7.35 -12.38
N THR A 48 6.53 8.52 -11.86
CA THR A 48 7.14 9.07 -10.64
C THR A 48 6.46 8.57 -9.36
N ALA A 49 5.19 8.14 -9.41
CA ALA A 49 4.48 7.64 -8.24
C ALA A 49 5.04 6.31 -7.74
N GLY A 50 5.40 5.40 -8.66
CA GLY A 50 5.98 4.12 -8.27
C GLY A 50 7.47 4.14 -7.98
N LEU A 51 8.18 5.21 -8.39
CA LEU A 51 9.56 5.46 -7.94
C LEU A 51 9.65 5.80 -6.45
N TYR A 52 8.61 6.42 -5.86
CA TYR A 52 8.53 6.57 -4.40
C TYR A 52 8.28 5.24 -3.66
N SER A 53 7.79 4.22 -4.35
CA SER A 53 7.63 2.86 -3.81
C SER A 53 8.80 1.93 -4.16
N LEU A 54 9.80 2.41 -4.91
CA LEU A 54 11.05 1.71 -5.25
C LEU A 54 12.23 2.09 -4.35
N SER A 55 12.05 3.06 -3.47
CA SER A 55 13.12 3.58 -2.63
C SER A 55 13.60 2.54 -1.61
N PHE A 56 14.86 2.15 -1.75
CA PHE A 56 15.76 1.49 -0.81
C PHE A 56 15.36 0.09 -0.30
N GLU A 57 15.55 -0.93 -1.13
CA GLU A 57 16.06 -2.22 -0.63
C GLU A 57 17.00 -2.97 -1.61
N THR A 58 17.45 -2.32 -2.68
CA THR A 58 18.64 -2.72 -3.46
C THR A 58 19.49 -1.49 -3.74
N GLU A 59 20.82 -1.65 -3.82
CA GLU A 59 21.77 -0.57 -4.10
C GLU A 59 21.29 0.31 -5.28
N LEU A 60 20.77 1.49 -4.96
CA LEU A 60 20.45 2.49 -5.99
C LEU A 60 21.78 2.95 -6.59
N THR A 61 21.83 3.03 -7.91
CA THR A 61 22.91 3.70 -8.61
C THR A 61 22.90 5.19 -8.26
N GLU A 62 24.05 5.85 -8.37
CA GLU A 62 24.19 7.28 -8.04
C GLU A 62 23.27 8.18 -8.90
N GLU A 63 22.94 7.71 -10.11
CA GLU A 63 22.07 8.36 -11.08
C GLU A 63 20.58 8.32 -10.66
N GLU A 64 20.12 7.23 -10.04
CA GLU A 64 18.75 7.10 -9.53
C GLU A 64 18.52 8.00 -8.29
N ARG A 65 19.56 8.18 -7.46
CA ARG A 65 19.54 9.16 -6.36
C ARG A 65 19.42 10.60 -6.90
N ARG A 66 20.04 10.88 -8.05
CA ARG A 66 20.01 12.18 -8.73
C ARG A 66 18.61 12.51 -9.27
N TYR A 67 17.94 11.56 -9.90
CA TYR A 67 16.56 11.74 -10.41
C TYR A 67 15.53 11.99 -9.30
N ILE A 68 15.72 11.36 -8.13
CA ILE A 68 14.85 11.55 -6.95
C ILE A 68 15.00 12.96 -6.35
N SER A 69 16.25 13.46 -6.22
CA SER A 69 16.54 14.83 -5.74
C SER A 69 15.97 15.92 -6.66
N LEU A 70 16.02 15.69 -7.98
CA LEU A 70 15.42 16.58 -8.99
C LEU A 70 13.89 16.67 -8.88
N ARG A 71 13.24 15.61 -8.41
CA ARG A 71 11.78 15.49 -8.32
C ARG A 71 11.21 16.13 -7.06
N GLU A 72 11.92 16.10 -5.93
CA GLU A 72 11.51 16.82 -4.70
C GLU A 72 11.42 18.34 -4.93
N LYS A 73 12.26 18.88 -5.82
CA LYS A 73 12.26 20.30 -6.19
C LYS A 73 11.14 20.67 -7.19
N LEU A 74 10.70 19.73 -8.04
CA LEU A 74 9.66 19.96 -9.06
C LEU A 74 8.22 19.86 -8.52
N VAL A 75 7.97 18.95 -7.58
CA VAL A 75 6.63 18.68 -6.99
C VAL A 75 6.05 19.89 -6.25
N ASN A 76 6.88 20.86 -5.88
CA ASN A 76 6.43 22.09 -5.21
C ASN A 76 5.93 23.19 -6.19
N SER A 77 5.93 22.96 -7.51
CA SER A 77 5.72 24.04 -8.49
C SER A 77 4.49 23.95 -9.40
N THR A 78 3.67 22.88 -9.39
CA THR A 78 2.52 22.79 -10.31
C THR A 78 1.28 22.12 -9.68
N SER A 79 0.20 22.89 -9.57
CA SER A 79 -1.14 22.43 -9.17
C SER A 79 -2.17 23.09 -10.08
N ILE A 80 -2.89 22.33 -10.91
CA ILE A 80 -4.07 22.82 -11.65
C ILE A 80 -5.14 21.71 -11.74
N HIS A 81 -6.39 22.11 -11.50
CA HIS A 81 -7.66 21.34 -11.52
C HIS A 81 -8.16 20.95 -12.92
N GLY A 82 -9.08 19.97 -12.98
CA GLY A 82 -10.03 19.83 -14.10
C GLY A 82 -10.69 18.45 -14.21
N HIS A 83 -11.99 18.41 -14.46
CA HIS A 83 -12.91 17.28 -14.36
C HIS A 83 -13.67 17.13 -15.68
N PHE A 84 -13.54 16.04 -16.46
CA PHE A 84 -14.43 15.70 -17.59
C PHE A 84 -14.44 14.19 -17.91
N PRO A 85 -15.54 13.64 -18.46
CA PRO A 85 -15.72 12.20 -18.74
C PRO A 85 -15.00 11.76 -20.02
N THR A 86 -14.64 10.47 -20.04
CA THR A 86 -14.03 9.66 -21.11
C THR A 86 -14.04 10.27 -22.52
N MET A 87 -12.97 11.00 -22.86
CA MET A 87 -12.61 11.32 -24.23
C MET A 87 -11.66 10.23 -24.72
N TRP A 88 -11.97 9.60 -25.86
CA TRP A 88 -11.04 8.70 -26.55
C TRP A 88 -9.70 9.43 -26.72
N ASP A 89 -8.61 8.83 -26.28
CA ASP A 89 -7.29 9.44 -26.41
C ASP A 89 -6.97 9.56 -27.91
N VAL A 90 -7.12 10.77 -28.43
CA VAL A 90 -6.89 11.13 -29.84
C VAL A 90 -5.44 10.92 -30.26
N THR A 91 -4.52 10.70 -29.31
CA THR A 91 -3.11 10.37 -29.59
C THR A 91 -2.86 8.87 -29.74
N THR A 92 -3.87 8.02 -29.49
CA THR A 92 -3.76 6.57 -29.63
C THR A 92 -3.38 6.19 -31.07
N GLY A 93 -2.21 5.58 -31.26
CA GLY A 93 -1.69 5.16 -32.57
C GLY A 93 -0.79 6.20 -33.26
N LEU A 94 -0.61 7.39 -32.68
CA LEU A 94 0.32 8.40 -33.18
C LEU A 94 1.65 8.29 -32.43
N TYR A 95 2.57 7.48 -32.99
CA TYR A 95 3.88 7.24 -32.37
C TYR A 95 4.62 8.53 -31.99
N SER A 96 4.58 9.56 -32.85
CA SER A 96 5.25 10.85 -32.61
C SER A 96 4.73 11.64 -31.40
N LEU A 97 3.53 11.33 -30.90
CA LEU A 97 2.94 11.95 -29.71
C LEU A 97 2.96 11.01 -28.50
N SER A 98 3.54 9.81 -28.65
CA SER A 98 3.71 8.88 -27.54
C SER A 98 4.81 9.38 -26.60
N PHE A 99 4.71 9.00 -25.33
CA PHE A 99 5.73 9.34 -24.34
C PHE A 99 7.12 8.88 -24.79
N GLU A 100 7.19 7.70 -25.41
CA GLU A 100 8.41 7.05 -25.89
C GLU A 100 9.06 7.77 -27.06
N ALA A 101 8.31 8.50 -27.88
CA ALA A 101 8.88 9.29 -28.99
C ALA A 101 9.66 10.52 -28.51
N GLY A 102 9.35 11.03 -27.32
CA GLY A 102 10.07 12.15 -26.71
C GLY A 102 11.37 11.78 -26.01
N LEU A 103 11.68 10.48 -25.85
CA LEU A 103 12.82 10.02 -25.04
C LEU A 103 14.10 9.90 -25.87
N THR A 104 15.20 10.36 -25.28
CA THR A 104 16.56 10.07 -25.72
C THR A 104 16.92 8.59 -25.50
N GLU A 105 17.98 8.10 -26.15
CA GLU A 105 18.42 6.69 -25.96
C GLU A 105 18.86 6.36 -24.53
N GLU A 106 19.38 7.33 -23.78
CA GLU A 106 19.68 7.15 -22.36
C GLU A 106 18.38 7.05 -21.54
N GLU A 107 17.40 7.90 -21.82
CA GLU A 107 16.12 7.91 -21.09
C GLU A 107 15.25 6.68 -21.39
N ARG A 108 15.37 6.10 -22.59
CA ARG A 108 14.68 4.86 -22.97
C ARG A 108 15.00 3.70 -22.03
N ARG A 109 16.17 3.70 -21.38
CA ARG A 109 16.56 2.68 -20.39
C ARG A 109 15.66 2.67 -19.15
N TYR A 110 14.99 3.79 -18.87
CA TYR A 110 14.13 3.96 -17.69
C TYR A 110 12.65 3.66 -17.96
N ILE A 111 12.27 3.30 -19.19
CA ILE A 111 10.87 2.95 -19.52
C ILE A 111 10.36 1.81 -18.63
N SER A 112 11.22 0.85 -18.30
CA SER A 112 10.89 -0.28 -17.41
C SER A 112 10.41 0.19 -16.02
N LEU A 113 10.87 1.35 -15.53
CA LEU A 113 10.43 1.91 -14.24
C LEU A 113 8.94 2.29 -14.25
N ARG A 114 8.36 2.61 -15.42
CA ARG A 114 6.91 2.86 -15.56
C ARG A 114 6.10 1.61 -15.28
N SER A 115 6.51 0.50 -15.89
CA SER A 115 5.86 -0.80 -15.69
C SER A 115 5.99 -1.25 -14.23
N ARG A 116 7.18 -1.10 -13.64
CA ARG A 116 7.42 -1.38 -12.21
C ARG A 116 6.54 -0.52 -11.31
N ALA A 117 6.38 0.76 -11.64
CA ALA A 117 5.54 1.69 -10.90
C ALA A 117 4.05 1.30 -10.95
N ALA A 118 3.56 0.96 -12.14
CA ALA A 118 2.20 0.47 -12.34
C ALA A 118 1.97 -0.84 -11.57
N ARG A 119 2.91 -1.79 -11.66
CA ARG A 119 2.90 -3.05 -10.91
C ARG A 119 2.80 -2.82 -9.40
N LEU A 120 3.68 -2.00 -8.83
CA LEU A 120 3.66 -1.71 -7.39
C LEU A 120 2.35 -1.09 -6.94
N THR A 121 1.81 -0.17 -7.73
CA THR A 121 0.53 0.46 -7.41
C THR A 121 -0.60 -0.56 -7.44
N PHE A 122 -0.66 -1.39 -8.50
CA PHE A 122 -1.71 -2.40 -8.65
C PHE A 122 -1.60 -3.50 -7.60
N CYS A 123 -0.45 -4.19 -7.51
CA CYS A 123 -0.21 -5.26 -6.54
C CYS A 123 -0.35 -4.72 -5.11
N GLY A 124 0.20 -3.54 -4.82
CA GLY A 124 0.05 -2.87 -3.54
C GLY A 124 -1.40 -2.69 -3.11
N CYS A 125 -2.23 -2.13 -3.99
CA CYS A 125 -3.64 -1.94 -3.69
C CYS A 125 -4.38 -3.26 -3.59
N ALA A 126 -4.12 -4.22 -4.48
CA ALA A 126 -4.78 -5.52 -4.48
C ALA A 126 -4.47 -6.33 -3.21
N HIS A 127 -3.21 -6.33 -2.77
CA HIS A 127 -2.78 -6.95 -1.51
C HIS A 127 -3.41 -6.29 -0.28
N ALA A 128 -3.50 -4.96 -0.25
CA ALA A 128 -4.15 -4.23 0.83
C ALA A 128 -5.66 -4.51 0.89
N VAL A 129 -6.34 -4.54 -0.26
CA VAL A 129 -7.77 -4.91 -0.35
C VAL A 129 -7.98 -6.35 0.13
N PHE A 130 -7.13 -7.28 -0.31
CA PHE A 130 -7.17 -8.67 0.15
C PHE A 130 -7.05 -8.75 1.68
N LEU A 131 -6.07 -8.07 2.28
CA LEU A 131 -5.92 -8.01 3.74
C LEU A 131 -7.19 -7.48 4.42
N CYS A 132 -7.75 -6.36 3.95
CA CYS A 132 -8.97 -5.79 4.52
C CYS A 132 -10.15 -6.77 4.47
N LYS A 133 -10.33 -7.45 3.33
CA LYS A 133 -11.39 -8.44 3.17
C LYS A 133 -11.17 -9.67 4.04
N LEU A 134 -9.93 -10.13 4.16
CA LEU A 134 -9.57 -11.27 5.01
C LEU A 134 -9.82 -10.96 6.49
N VAL A 135 -9.40 -9.79 6.96
CA VAL A 135 -9.67 -9.31 8.32
C VAL A 135 -11.17 -9.15 8.57
N ARG A 136 -11.91 -8.64 7.58
CA ARG A 136 -13.37 -8.55 7.65
C ARG A 136 -14.01 -9.94 7.80
N SER A 137 -13.71 -10.89 6.92
CA SER A 137 -14.25 -12.25 6.98
C SER A 137 -13.96 -12.90 8.33
N LEU A 138 -12.76 -12.68 8.87
CA LEU A 138 -12.42 -13.13 10.21
C LEU A 138 -13.27 -12.46 11.30
N LYS A 139 -13.42 -11.13 11.29
CA LYS A 139 -14.29 -10.41 12.24
C LYS A 139 -15.74 -10.92 12.17
N ASP A 140 -16.27 -11.16 10.97
CA ASP A 140 -17.62 -11.71 10.77
C ASP A 140 -17.73 -13.13 11.37
N ALA A 141 -16.71 -13.97 11.18
CA ALA A 141 -16.65 -15.31 11.76
C ALA A 141 -16.54 -15.29 13.29
N ILE A 142 -15.74 -14.38 13.86
CA ILE A 142 -15.63 -14.17 15.31
C ILE A 142 -16.99 -13.76 15.88
N ASN A 143 -17.64 -12.75 15.29
CA ASN A 143 -18.94 -12.25 15.75
C ASN A 143 -20.00 -13.36 15.73
N THR A 144 -20.07 -14.13 14.64
CA THR A 144 -20.98 -15.27 14.51
C THR A 144 -20.74 -16.32 15.60
N HIS A 145 -19.48 -16.61 15.91
CA HIS A 145 -19.12 -17.56 16.95
C HIS A 145 -19.41 -17.04 18.37
N THR A 146 -19.31 -15.73 18.61
CA THR A 146 -19.66 -15.14 19.92
C THR A 146 -21.17 -15.08 20.14
N ALA A 147 -21.95 -14.83 19.08
CA ALA A 147 -23.41 -14.78 19.14
C ALA A 147 -24.04 -16.15 19.45
N THR A 148 -23.49 -17.24 18.90
CA THR A 148 -23.96 -18.61 19.17
C THR A 148 -23.71 -19.08 20.61
N ARG A 149 -22.79 -18.44 21.34
CA ARG A 149 -22.49 -18.72 22.76
C ARG A 149 -23.37 -17.96 23.77
N GLY A 150 -24.39 -17.22 23.31
CA GLY A 150 -25.43 -16.66 24.18
C GLY A 150 -25.03 -15.41 24.99
N SER A 151 -23.91 -14.75 24.65
CA SER A 151 -23.56 -13.47 25.26
C SER A 151 -24.39 -12.35 24.62
N ALA A 152 -25.55 -12.06 25.21
CA ALA A 152 -26.39 -10.92 24.85
C ALA A 152 -25.73 -9.60 25.31
N ALA A 153 -24.69 -9.16 24.61
CA ALA A 153 -24.11 -7.84 24.77
C ALA A 153 -23.42 -7.39 23.47
N SER A 154 -24.24 -6.79 22.60
CA SER A 154 -23.99 -5.75 21.60
C SER A 154 -24.53 -6.14 20.22
N GLU A 155 -25.75 -5.68 19.94
CA GLU A 155 -26.26 -5.51 18.58
C GLU A 155 -25.40 -4.47 17.86
N GLN A 156 -24.29 -4.93 17.27
CA GLN A 156 -23.56 -4.29 16.18
C GLN A 156 -22.40 -5.22 15.85
N GLY A 157 -22.50 -5.98 14.77
CA GLY A 157 -21.31 -6.58 14.15
C GLY A 157 -20.43 -5.42 13.70
N GLY A 158 -19.44 -5.06 14.52
CA GLY A 158 -18.72 -3.79 14.39
C GLY A 158 -18.11 -3.63 13.00
N ASP A 159 -18.43 -2.51 12.35
CA ASP A 159 -17.86 -2.17 11.04
C ASP A 159 -16.33 -2.18 11.11
N LEU A 160 -15.68 -2.75 10.09
CA LEU A 160 -14.22 -2.64 9.92
C LEU A 160 -13.88 -1.20 9.54
N CYS A 161 -13.16 -0.50 10.42
CA CYS A 161 -12.79 0.89 10.23
C CYS A 161 -11.41 1.00 9.54
N ILE A 162 -11.39 1.52 8.31
CA ILE A 162 -10.19 1.69 7.49
C ILE A 162 -9.83 3.17 7.40
N GLY A 163 -8.64 3.52 7.90
CA GLY A 163 -8.06 4.86 7.77
C GLY A 163 -7.01 4.94 6.67
N ILE A 164 -7.00 5.99 5.85
CA ILE A 164 -5.92 6.26 4.88
C ILE A 164 -5.28 7.62 5.15
N VAL A 165 -3.98 7.62 5.49
CA VAL A 165 -3.18 8.83 5.63
C VAL A 165 -2.41 9.09 4.34
N GLY A 166 -2.68 10.22 3.70
CA GLY A 166 -1.96 10.68 2.51
C GLY A 166 -2.69 10.35 1.22
N MET A 167 -3.47 11.32 0.72
CA MET A 167 -4.23 11.21 -0.53
C MET A 167 -3.41 11.64 -1.76
N GLY A 168 -2.19 11.11 -1.88
CA GLY A 168 -1.38 11.19 -3.11
C GLY A 168 -1.88 10.21 -4.19
N ASN A 169 -1.07 9.88 -5.19
CA ASN A 169 -1.49 8.90 -6.21
C ASN A 169 -1.87 7.55 -5.59
N LEU A 170 -0.98 6.97 -4.78
CA LEU A 170 -1.20 5.66 -4.17
C LEU A 170 -2.40 5.65 -3.24
N GLY A 171 -2.55 6.65 -2.36
CA GLY A 171 -3.71 6.75 -1.46
C GLY A 171 -5.04 6.91 -2.22
N ASN A 172 -5.06 7.70 -3.29
CA ASN A 172 -6.25 7.82 -4.16
C ASN A 172 -6.58 6.50 -4.87
N GLN A 173 -5.57 5.78 -5.38
CA GLN A 173 -5.76 4.51 -6.05
C GLN A 173 -6.23 3.43 -5.07
N LEU A 174 -5.64 3.36 -3.88
CA LEU A 174 -6.07 2.47 -2.81
C LEU A 174 -7.53 2.74 -2.41
N LEU A 175 -7.90 4.00 -2.20
CA LEU A 175 -9.28 4.36 -1.89
C LEU A 175 -10.24 3.91 -2.99
N ARG A 176 -9.89 4.14 -4.26
CA ARG A 176 -10.71 3.69 -5.40
C ARG A 176 -10.80 2.16 -5.47
N PHE A 177 -9.71 1.46 -5.22
CA PHE A 177 -9.68 -0.01 -5.15
C PHE A 177 -10.61 -0.54 -4.06
N LEU A 178 -10.52 0.06 -2.87
CA LEU A 178 -11.38 -0.27 -1.75
C LEU A 178 -12.83 0.00 -2.10
N LEU A 179 -13.18 1.18 -2.65
CA LEU A 179 -14.56 1.52 -3.00
C LEU A 179 -15.15 0.65 -4.14
N GLU A 180 -14.34 0.23 -5.11
CA GLU A 180 -14.80 -0.63 -6.21
C GLU A 180 -15.00 -2.08 -5.77
N LYS A 181 -14.25 -2.53 -4.74
CA LYS A 181 -14.25 -3.91 -4.25
C LYS A 181 -14.98 -4.10 -2.93
N SER A 182 -15.24 -3.03 -2.18
CA SER A 182 -16.22 -3.03 -1.13
C SER A 182 -17.56 -2.91 -1.83
N ASP A 183 -18.40 -3.95 -1.76
CA ASP A 183 -19.82 -3.69 -1.94
C ASP A 183 -20.18 -2.53 -1.01
N ILE A 184 -20.73 -1.45 -1.55
CA ILE A 184 -21.03 -0.20 -0.83
C ILE A 184 -22.00 -0.45 0.36
N LYS A 185 -22.55 -1.66 0.47
CA LYS A 185 -23.38 -2.17 1.58
C LYS A 185 -22.63 -3.01 2.63
N SER A 186 -21.33 -3.21 2.49
CA SER A 186 -20.53 -3.99 3.44
C SER A 186 -20.19 -3.13 4.66
N ASN A 187 -20.15 -3.77 5.85
CA ASN A 187 -19.76 -3.21 7.16
C ASN A 187 -18.27 -2.74 7.17
N ILE A 188 -17.81 -2.02 6.15
CA ILE A 188 -16.48 -1.42 6.03
C ILE A 188 -16.68 0.08 6.01
N ASN A 189 -16.18 0.76 7.03
CA ASN A 189 -16.21 2.22 7.09
C ASN A 189 -14.84 2.75 6.67
N ILE A 190 -14.80 3.68 5.70
CA ILE A 190 -13.54 4.23 5.18
C ILE A 190 -13.48 5.72 5.49
N LYS A 191 -12.40 6.14 6.14
CA LYS A 191 -12.09 7.56 6.37
C LYS A 191 -10.69 7.87 5.93
N ILE A 192 -10.47 9.10 5.51
CA ILE A 192 -9.19 9.54 4.92
C ILE A 192 -8.69 10.81 5.60
N CYS A 193 -7.38 11.04 5.55
CA CYS A 193 -6.78 12.31 5.94
C CYS A 193 -5.91 12.86 4.81
N SER A 194 -6.14 14.13 4.47
CA SER A 194 -5.39 14.86 3.45
C SER A 194 -5.09 16.28 3.92
N ARG A 195 -3.91 16.78 3.57
CA ARG A 195 -3.57 18.22 3.71
C ARG A 195 -4.31 19.11 2.71
N ARG A 196 -4.94 18.50 1.71
CA ARG A 196 -5.69 19.15 0.62
C ARG A 196 -7.10 18.56 0.56
N PRO A 197 -8.00 18.87 1.52
CA PRO A 197 -9.34 18.29 1.58
C PRO A 197 -10.19 18.63 0.34
N GLU A 198 -9.91 19.73 -0.35
CA GLU A 198 -10.55 20.09 -1.62
C GLU A 198 -10.37 19.01 -2.71
N SER A 199 -9.24 18.28 -2.68
CA SER A 199 -8.96 17.20 -3.64
C SER A 199 -9.75 15.91 -3.37
N THR A 200 -10.40 15.81 -2.20
CA THR A 200 -11.10 14.61 -1.73
C THR A 200 -12.63 14.74 -1.76
N VAL A 201 -13.17 15.93 -2.05
CA VAL A 201 -14.62 16.21 -2.14
C VAL A 201 -15.36 15.23 -3.08
N LYS A 202 -14.70 14.77 -4.14
CA LYS A 202 -15.25 13.78 -5.09
C LYS A 202 -15.63 12.43 -4.43
N TYR A 203 -15.10 12.12 -3.25
CA TYR A 203 -15.39 10.89 -2.51
C TYR A 203 -16.48 11.07 -1.45
N THR A 204 -16.91 12.32 -1.17
CA THR A 204 -18.01 12.57 -0.23
C THR A 204 -19.33 11.96 -0.73
N GLN A 205 -19.55 11.95 -2.05
CA GLN A 205 -20.69 11.28 -2.67
C GLN A 205 -20.68 9.76 -2.48
N ALA A 206 -19.49 9.17 -2.25
CA ALA A 206 -19.31 7.76 -1.94
C ALA A 206 -19.33 7.48 -0.42
N GLY A 207 -19.72 8.46 0.40
CA GLY A 207 -19.82 8.33 1.86
C GLY A 207 -18.48 8.40 2.61
N VAL A 208 -17.38 8.74 1.93
CA VAL A 208 -16.05 8.79 2.54
C VAL A 208 -15.85 10.12 3.27
N GLU A 209 -15.63 10.04 4.59
CA GLU A 209 -15.34 11.22 5.41
C GLU A 209 -13.84 11.56 5.38
N CYS A 210 -13.52 12.84 5.18
CA CYS A 210 -12.15 13.34 5.27
C CYS A 210 -11.92 13.98 6.64
N PHE A 211 -11.10 13.36 7.48
CA PHE A 211 -10.64 13.94 8.72
C PHE A 211 -9.59 15.03 8.45
N THR A 212 -9.56 16.02 9.34
CA THR A 212 -8.59 17.12 9.34
C THR A 212 -7.35 16.82 10.17
N SER A 213 -7.36 15.74 10.96
CA SER A 213 -6.25 15.33 11.82
C SER A 213 -5.89 13.86 11.63
N ASN A 214 -4.59 13.60 11.45
CA ASN A 214 -4.03 12.25 11.43
C ASN A 214 -4.31 11.51 12.75
N SER A 215 -4.21 12.20 13.90
CA SER A 215 -4.38 11.61 15.22
C SER A 215 -5.79 11.07 15.45
N ARG A 216 -6.81 11.84 15.04
CA ARG A 216 -8.21 11.40 15.10
C ARG A 216 -8.45 10.18 14.22
N LEU A 217 -7.80 10.13 13.05
CA LEU A 217 -7.96 9.00 12.13
C LEU A 217 -7.30 7.74 12.71
N ALA A 218 -6.10 7.88 13.27
CA ALA A 218 -5.36 6.81 13.92
C ALA A 218 -6.10 6.23 15.15
N ALA A 219 -6.72 7.08 15.96
CA ALA A 219 -7.51 6.63 17.11
C ALA A 219 -8.80 5.88 16.73
N TRP A 220 -9.30 6.10 15.51
CA TRP A 220 -10.55 5.53 15.03
C TRP A 220 -10.36 4.24 14.22
N ALA A 221 -9.24 4.08 13.52
CA ALA A 221 -9.06 3.01 12.55
C ALA A 221 -8.68 1.66 13.21
N ASP A 222 -9.28 0.57 12.70
CA ASP A 222 -8.79 -0.80 12.92
C ASP A 222 -7.55 -1.07 12.04
N ILE A 223 -7.57 -0.59 10.80
CA ILE A 223 -6.48 -0.70 9.84
C ILE A 223 -6.12 0.71 9.36
N LEU A 224 -4.87 1.13 9.56
CA LEU A 224 -4.37 2.44 9.15
C LEU A 224 -3.33 2.31 8.04
N PHE A 225 -3.69 2.76 6.85
CA PHE A 225 -2.79 2.83 5.69
C PHE A 225 -1.95 4.10 5.70
N LEU A 226 -0.63 3.96 5.66
CA LEU A 226 0.31 5.06 5.48
C LEU A 226 0.73 5.14 4.00
N CYS A 227 0.12 6.09 3.28
CA CYS A 227 0.36 6.36 1.86
C CYS A 227 1.06 7.72 1.63
N CYS A 228 1.69 8.28 2.66
CA CYS A 228 2.44 9.52 2.58
C CYS A 228 3.86 9.31 2.03
N LEU A 229 4.48 10.39 1.53
CA LEU A 229 5.86 10.34 1.05
C LEU A 229 6.84 10.02 2.19
N PRO A 230 7.98 9.35 1.92
CA PRO A 230 9.00 9.06 2.93
C PRO A 230 9.43 10.29 3.74
N SER A 231 9.62 11.44 3.09
CA SER A 231 10.01 12.70 3.74
C SER A 231 8.95 13.25 4.72
N HIS A 232 7.68 12.84 4.58
CA HIS A 232 6.61 13.21 5.50
C HIS A 232 6.40 12.20 6.64
N LEU A 233 6.92 10.98 6.51
CA LEU A 233 6.69 9.92 7.49
C LEU A 233 7.09 10.29 8.92
N PRO A 234 8.27 10.91 9.20
CA PRO A 234 8.63 11.26 10.57
C PRO A 234 7.60 12.16 11.25
N LYS A 235 7.09 13.16 10.53
CA LYS A 235 6.04 14.06 11.03
C LYS A 235 4.73 13.32 11.23
N VAL A 236 4.30 12.53 10.25
CA VAL A 236 3.06 11.74 10.35
C VAL A 236 3.12 10.75 11.52
N CYS A 237 4.25 10.07 11.72
CA CYS A 237 4.44 9.14 12.83
C CYS A 237 4.36 9.86 14.18
N ALA A 238 4.99 11.03 14.31
CA ALA A 238 4.90 11.84 15.51
C ALA A 238 3.46 12.31 15.82
N ASP A 239 2.67 12.62 14.78
CA ASP A 239 1.27 13.02 14.96
C ASP A 239 0.37 11.87 15.46
N ILE A 240 0.68 10.61 15.13
CA ILE A 240 -0.21 9.47 15.37
C ILE A 240 0.25 8.51 16.46
N SER A 241 1.54 8.49 16.82
CA SER A 241 2.14 7.47 17.71
C SER A 241 1.39 7.32 19.04
N SER A 242 1.02 8.42 19.68
CA SER A 242 0.29 8.43 20.96
C SER A 242 -1.21 8.14 20.86
N HIS A 243 -1.73 7.95 19.64
CA HIS A 243 -3.15 7.76 19.36
C HIS A 243 -3.47 6.39 18.74
N LEU A 244 -2.44 5.62 18.37
CA LEU A 244 -2.62 4.27 17.85
C LEU A 244 -3.05 3.32 18.97
N SER A 245 -4.18 2.65 18.77
CA SER A 245 -4.54 1.49 19.59
C SER A 245 -3.50 0.38 19.37
N LYS A 246 -3.19 -0.39 20.42
CA LYS A 246 -2.37 -1.61 20.30
C LYS A 246 -2.95 -2.59 19.26
N GLN A 247 -4.25 -2.55 19.06
CA GLN A 247 -4.99 -3.41 18.12
C GLN A 247 -5.06 -2.83 16.69
N CYS A 248 -4.62 -1.59 16.48
CA CYS A 248 -4.62 -0.95 15.17
C CYS A 248 -3.52 -1.55 14.29
N LEU A 249 -3.90 -2.19 13.18
CA LEU A 249 -2.96 -2.70 12.20
C LEU A 249 -2.48 -1.56 11.30
N VAL A 250 -1.21 -1.20 11.40
CA VAL A 250 -0.62 -0.19 10.52
C VAL A 250 -0.07 -0.86 9.27
N TYR A 251 -0.48 -0.41 8.09
CA TYR A 251 0.03 -0.90 6.82
C TYR A 251 0.76 0.23 6.08
N SER A 252 2.07 0.13 5.96
CA SER A 252 2.89 1.17 5.34
C SER A 252 3.31 0.81 3.92
N PHE A 253 2.95 1.66 2.98
CA PHE A 253 3.39 1.53 1.58
C PHE A 253 4.76 2.16 1.30
N SER A 254 5.38 2.78 2.31
CA SER A 254 6.69 3.38 2.12
C SER A 254 7.76 2.30 2.02
N SER A 255 8.39 2.20 0.85
CA SER A 255 9.54 1.33 0.61
C SER A 255 10.79 1.83 1.33
N ALA A 256 11.00 3.16 1.39
CA ALA A 256 12.25 3.77 1.88
C ALA A 256 12.57 3.56 3.35
N VAL A 257 11.57 3.23 4.17
CA VAL A 257 11.72 3.19 5.63
C VAL A 257 11.54 1.76 6.12
N PRO A 258 12.60 1.09 6.61
CA PRO A 258 12.52 -0.29 7.11
C PRO A 258 11.44 -0.47 8.19
N ALA A 259 10.89 -1.69 8.31
CA ALA A 259 9.84 -2.00 9.28
C ALA A 259 10.28 -1.68 10.72
N THR A 260 11.54 -1.99 11.07
CA THR A 260 12.14 -1.68 12.38
C THR A 260 12.19 -0.19 12.66
N ARG A 261 12.50 0.64 11.64
CA ARG A 261 12.52 2.08 11.79
C ARG A 261 11.10 2.65 11.92
N LEU A 262 10.13 2.12 11.18
CA LEU A 262 8.72 2.49 11.34
C LEU A 262 8.22 2.15 12.75
N ALA A 263 8.55 0.96 13.26
CA ALA A 263 8.19 0.54 14.61
C ALA A 263 8.74 1.49 15.68
N GLN A 264 9.99 1.92 15.55
CA GLN A 264 10.60 2.91 16.43
C GLN A 264 9.91 4.28 16.35
N LEU A 265 9.59 4.75 15.14
CA LEU A 265 8.95 6.05 14.95
C LEU A 265 7.52 6.08 15.48
N LEU A 266 6.80 4.96 15.38
CA LEU A 266 5.42 4.83 15.82
C LEU A 266 5.30 4.40 17.29
N GLY A 267 6.34 3.78 17.86
CA GLY A 267 6.23 3.11 19.16
C GLY A 267 5.26 1.92 19.11
N HIS A 268 5.20 1.23 17.97
CA HIS A 268 4.17 0.23 17.65
C HIS A 268 4.77 -0.94 16.89
N ASP A 269 4.33 -2.18 17.15
CA ASP A 269 4.90 -3.39 16.52
C ASP A 269 3.92 -4.15 15.62
N PHE A 270 2.65 -3.74 15.61
CA PHE A 270 1.60 -4.30 14.77
C PHE A 270 1.56 -3.61 13.39
N ILE A 271 2.67 -3.78 12.66
CA ILE A 271 2.94 -3.09 11.40
C ILE A 271 3.20 -4.10 10.28
N ILE A 272 2.50 -3.98 9.16
CA ILE A 272 2.85 -4.65 7.91
C ILE A 272 3.53 -3.64 6.98
N LYS A 273 4.71 -4.01 6.49
CA LYS A 273 5.47 -3.28 5.48
C LYS A 273 5.79 -4.25 4.33
N PRO A 274 5.03 -4.20 3.23
CA PRO A 274 5.32 -5.00 2.04
C PRO A 274 6.72 -4.73 1.50
N GLN A 275 7.44 -5.78 1.15
CA GLN A 275 8.70 -5.73 0.42
C GLN A 275 8.48 -6.35 -0.96
N TYR A 276 8.75 -5.56 -1.99
CA TYR A 276 8.59 -5.96 -3.39
C TYR A 276 9.95 -6.05 -4.07
N GLU A 277 10.28 -7.24 -4.56
CA GLU A 277 11.45 -7.57 -5.35
C GLU A 277 11.11 -7.53 -6.85
N PHE A 278 12.10 -7.17 -7.66
CA PHE A 278 11.98 -7.08 -9.11
C PHE A 278 13.00 -7.99 -9.74
N SER A 279 12.55 -8.80 -10.69
CA SER A 279 13.44 -9.61 -11.50
C SER A 279 13.70 -8.91 -12.83
N THR A 280 14.90 -9.10 -13.39
CA THR A 280 15.31 -8.46 -14.66
C THR A 280 14.50 -8.91 -15.88
N SER A 281 13.66 -9.95 -15.73
CA SER A 281 12.80 -10.52 -16.78
C SER A 281 11.31 -10.15 -16.62
N ASP A 282 10.98 -9.13 -15.83
CA ASP A 282 9.58 -8.73 -15.62
C ASP A 282 8.96 -8.32 -16.97
N ASP A 283 7.87 -8.97 -17.38
CA ASP A 283 7.07 -8.63 -18.57
C ASP A 283 6.58 -7.17 -18.49
N VAL A 284 7.38 -6.28 -19.05
CA VAL A 284 7.22 -4.83 -18.98
C VAL A 284 5.85 -4.39 -19.52
N ASP A 285 5.32 -5.10 -20.51
CA ASP A 285 4.13 -4.68 -21.25
C ASP A 285 2.81 -4.92 -20.52
N VAL A 286 2.73 -5.97 -19.69
CA VAL A 286 1.45 -6.35 -19.05
C VAL A 286 1.01 -5.34 -17.99
N TRP A 287 1.95 -4.73 -17.25
CA TRP A 287 1.59 -3.74 -16.24
C TRP A 287 1.34 -2.36 -16.83
N LEU A 288 1.82 -2.08 -18.06
CA LEU A 288 1.53 -0.83 -18.76
C LEU A 288 0.07 -0.76 -19.23
N SER A 289 -0.61 -1.89 -19.40
CA SER A 289 -2.05 -1.93 -19.67
C SER A 289 -2.91 -1.56 -18.45
N CYS A 290 -2.31 -1.41 -17.26
CA CYS A 290 -2.98 -0.95 -16.04
C CYS A 290 -3.28 0.57 -16.05
N THR A 291 -3.68 1.14 -17.18
CA THR A 291 -4.00 2.57 -17.30
C THR A 291 -5.31 2.93 -16.58
N HIS A 292 -6.26 1.99 -16.52
CA HIS A 292 -7.56 2.19 -15.88
C HIS A 292 -7.85 1.15 -14.82
N LEU A 293 -7.96 1.60 -13.58
CA LEU A 293 -8.20 0.78 -12.38
C LEU A 293 -9.35 -0.21 -12.53
N LYS A 294 -10.50 0.27 -13.01
CA LYS A 294 -11.73 -0.53 -13.15
C LYS A 294 -11.57 -1.65 -14.17
N ILE A 295 -10.81 -1.41 -15.24
CA ILE A 295 -10.52 -2.40 -16.26
C ILE A 295 -9.51 -3.41 -15.70
N ALA A 296 -8.43 -2.91 -15.11
CA ALA A 296 -7.36 -3.72 -14.53
C ALA A 296 -7.86 -4.65 -13.41
N LEU A 297 -8.81 -4.18 -12.59
CA LEU A 297 -9.45 -4.96 -11.53
C LEU A 297 -10.33 -6.10 -12.03
N ASN A 298 -10.71 -6.08 -13.30
CA ASN A 298 -11.52 -7.11 -13.93
C ASN A 298 -10.70 -8.04 -14.81
N ASP A 299 -9.49 -7.63 -15.19
CA ASP A 299 -8.55 -8.41 -15.99
C ASP A 299 -8.07 -9.68 -15.23
N PRO A 300 -8.38 -10.90 -15.74
CA PRO A 300 -7.96 -12.15 -15.11
C PRO A 300 -6.45 -12.34 -15.09
N VAL A 301 -5.70 -11.79 -16.06
CA VAL A 301 -4.24 -11.88 -16.13
C VAL A 301 -3.61 -11.05 -15.01
N LEU A 302 -4.09 -9.82 -14.81
CA LEU A 302 -3.58 -8.94 -13.75
C LEU A 302 -3.95 -9.46 -12.35
N LYS A 303 -5.15 -10.05 -12.19
CA LYS A 303 -5.53 -10.76 -10.96
C LYS A 303 -4.60 -11.92 -10.66
N GLU A 304 -4.33 -12.77 -11.64
CA GLU A 304 -3.42 -13.92 -11.46
C GLU A 304 -2.01 -13.44 -11.12
N ARG A 305 -1.49 -12.45 -11.84
CA ARG A 305 -0.13 -11.93 -11.65
C ARG A 305 0.05 -11.15 -10.35
N SER A 306 -1.01 -10.55 -9.83
CA SER A 306 -0.98 -9.87 -8.53
C SER A 306 -1.14 -10.82 -7.35
N CYS A 307 -1.31 -12.13 -7.55
CA CYS A 307 -1.39 -13.05 -6.43
C CYS A 307 -0.06 -13.06 -5.63
N PRO A 308 -0.09 -12.87 -4.30
CA PRO A 308 1.12 -12.71 -3.49
C PRO A 308 2.03 -13.95 -3.43
N LEU A 309 1.53 -15.11 -3.88
CA LEU A 309 2.29 -16.36 -3.99
C LEU A 309 2.81 -16.64 -5.40
N ARG A 310 2.56 -15.73 -6.35
CA ARG A 310 3.15 -15.76 -7.69
C ARG A 310 4.40 -14.89 -7.71
N MET A 311 5.46 -15.42 -8.31
CA MET A 311 6.72 -14.68 -8.51
C MET A 311 6.50 -13.34 -9.22
N SER A 312 5.53 -13.26 -10.15
CA SER A 312 5.22 -12.05 -10.91
C SER A 312 4.68 -10.89 -10.06
N SER A 313 4.11 -11.16 -8.88
CA SER A 313 3.67 -10.12 -7.95
C SER A 313 4.84 -9.37 -7.32
N GLY A 314 6.00 -10.02 -7.26
CA GLY A 314 7.22 -9.51 -6.66
C GLY A 314 7.20 -9.41 -5.14
N ILE A 315 6.14 -9.80 -4.44
CA ILE A 315 6.09 -9.64 -2.98
C ILE A 315 6.79 -10.80 -2.26
N SER A 316 7.50 -10.49 -1.17
CA SER A 316 8.13 -11.50 -0.32
C SER A 316 7.09 -12.40 0.38
N LEU A 317 7.43 -13.68 0.55
CA LEU A 317 6.64 -14.64 1.35
C LEU A 317 6.47 -14.19 2.80
N ASN A 318 7.38 -13.34 3.31
CA ASN A 318 7.30 -12.75 4.64
C ASN A 318 6.05 -11.88 4.80
N TRP A 319 5.56 -11.26 3.71
CA TRP A 319 4.31 -10.51 3.76
C TRP A 319 3.11 -11.43 4.01
N VAL A 320 3.05 -12.60 3.36
CA VAL A 320 1.98 -13.59 3.60
C VAL A 320 2.03 -14.07 5.05
N CYS A 321 3.23 -14.30 5.59
CA CYS A 321 3.40 -14.63 7.00
C CYS A 321 2.88 -13.50 7.90
N ALA A 322 3.23 -12.24 7.62
CA ALA A 322 2.77 -11.08 8.39
C ALA A 322 1.25 -10.92 8.38
N VAL A 323 0.60 -11.17 7.23
CA VAL A 323 -0.86 -11.19 7.11
C VAL A 323 -1.45 -12.28 8.02
N LEU A 324 -0.96 -13.51 7.96
CA LEU A 324 -1.47 -14.61 8.80
C LEU A 324 -1.21 -14.38 10.30
N TYR A 325 -0.02 -13.88 10.67
CA TYR A 325 0.29 -13.47 12.03
C TYR A 325 -0.62 -12.32 12.50
N SER A 326 -1.04 -11.44 11.59
CA SER A 326 -1.97 -10.37 11.94
C SER A 326 -3.36 -10.89 12.32
N LEU A 327 -3.84 -11.93 11.65
CA LEU A 327 -5.09 -12.61 12.00
C LEU A 327 -5.02 -13.23 13.40
N LEU A 328 -3.88 -13.83 13.76
CA LEU A 328 -3.65 -14.39 15.09
C LEU A 328 -3.70 -13.31 16.18
N ASN A 329 -3.06 -12.16 15.96
CA ASN A 329 -3.11 -11.02 16.89
C ASN A 329 -4.53 -10.44 17.02
N ILE A 330 -5.30 -10.39 15.92
CA ILE A 330 -6.70 -9.96 15.94
C ILE A 330 -7.55 -10.91 16.80
N CYS A 331 -7.43 -12.23 16.60
CA CYS A 331 -8.11 -13.22 17.43
C CYS A 331 -7.68 -13.16 18.90
N SER A 332 -6.39 -12.93 19.16
CA SER A 332 -5.86 -12.80 20.52
C SER A 332 -6.38 -11.53 21.20
N SER A 333 -6.56 -10.44 20.45
CA SER A 333 -7.19 -9.20 20.94
C SER A 333 -8.67 -9.40 21.29
N ALA A 334 -9.33 -10.33 20.60
CA ALA A 334 -10.70 -10.78 20.90
C ALA A 334 -10.75 -11.85 22.01
N ASN A 335 -9.62 -12.15 22.68
CA ASN A 335 -9.48 -13.17 23.73
C ASN A 335 -9.94 -14.58 23.32
N LEU A 336 -9.71 -14.95 22.05
CA LEU A 336 -10.04 -16.29 21.57
C LEU A 336 -8.92 -17.28 21.91
N GLY A 337 -9.29 -18.46 22.42
CA GLY A 337 -8.36 -19.55 22.64
C GLY A 337 -7.65 -19.99 21.36
N SER A 338 -6.45 -20.55 21.48
CA SER A 338 -5.59 -20.92 20.36
C SER A 338 -6.22 -21.93 19.41
N SER A 339 -6.97 -22.92 19.94
CA SER A 339 -7.67 -23.91 19.11
C SER A 339 -8.80 -23.27 18.30
N GLN A 340 -9.59 -22.41 18.94
CA GLN A 340 -10.66 -21.66 18.27
C GLN A 340 -10.11 -20.70 17.22
N THR A 341 -9.02 -20.01 17.54
CA THR A 341 -8.33 -19.09 16.64
C THR A 341 -7.92 -19.77 15.35
N LEU A 342 -7.24 -20.93 15.43
CA LEU A 342 -6.83 -21.67 14.24
C LEU A 342 -8.02 -22.22 13.45
N CYS A 343 -9.07 -22.68 14.14
CA CYS A 343 -10.29 -23.13 13.49
C CYS A 343 -10.92 -22.01 12.64
N LEU A 344 -11.06 -20.81 13.20
CA LEU A 344 -11.61 -19.66 12.48
C LEU A 344 -10.72 -19.23 11.31
N ILE A 345 -9.40 -19.12 11.51
CA ILE A 345 -8.49 -18.73 10.42
C ILE A 345 -8.51 -19.77 9.29
N ASN A 346 -8.47 -21.06 9.61
CA ASN A 346 -8.59 -22.11 8.61
C ASN A 346 -9.93 -22.04 7.86
N SER A 347 -11.04 -21.74 8.55
CA SER A 347 -12.35 -21.59 7.91
C SER A 347 -12.39 -20.44 6.90
N VAL A 348 -11.73 -19.31 7.22
CA VAL A 348 -11.63 -18.15 6.33
C VAL A 348 -10.73 -18.43 5.13
N LEU A 349 -9.69 -19.25 5.29
CA LEU A 349 -8.78 -19.65 4.19
C LEU A 349 -9.35 -20.79 3.33
N GLN A 350 -10.24 -21.62 3.86
CA GLN A 350 -10.79 -22.81 3.20
C GLN A 350 -12.22 -22.62 2.69
N GLU A 351 -12.67 -21.39 2.44
CA GLU A 351 -13.98 -21.16 1.79
C GLU A 351 -14.07 -21.82 0.40
N THR A 352 -12.93 -22.18 -0.21
CA THR A 352 -12.86 -22.99 -1.44
C THR A 352 -12.50 -24.44 -1.09
N ASP A 353 -13.32 -25.39 -1.54
CA ASP A 353 -13.38 -26.82 -1.16
C ASP A 353 -12.15 -27.69 -1.55
N THR A 354 -10.97 -27.08 -1.67
CA THR A 354 -9.79 -27.63 -2.34
C THR A 354 -8.64 -27.86 -1.35
N HIS A 355 -8.44 -29.14 -1.01
CA HIS A 355 -7.34 -29.70 -0.20
C HIS A 355 -7.30 -29.35 1.31
N LYS A 356 -7.49 -30.36 2.16
CA LYS A 356 -7.45 -30.27 3.64
C LYS A 356 -6.02 -30.08 4.19
N VAL A 357 -5.43 -28.91 3.98
CA VAL A 357 -4.22 -28.50 4.72
C VAL A 357 -4.58 -27.36 5.65
N GLU A 358 -4.34 -27.58 6.94
CA GLU A 358 -4.72 -26.67 8.02
C GLU A 358 -3.48 -26.09 8.69
N LEU A 359 -3.58 -24.84 9.11
CA LEU A 359 -2.67 -24.24 10.08
C LEU A 359 -2.84 -24.92 11.43
N LYS A 360 -1.71 -25.32 12.02
CA LYS A 360 -1.63 -25.97 13.33
C LYS A 360 -0.66 -25.17 14.22
N PRO A 361 -0.67 -25.34 15.55
CA PRO A 361 0.26 -24.63 16.42
C PRO A 361 1.73 -24.80 15.98
N GLN A 362 2.14 -26.01 15.60
CA GLN A 362 3.50 -26.30 15.11
C GLN A 362 3.86 -25.69 13.75
N THR A 363 2.88 -25.24 12.96
CA THR A 363 3.17 -24.53 11.70
C THR A 363 3.39 -23.04 11.95
N VAL A 364 2.90 -22.52 13.08
CA VAL A 364 2.94 -21.09 13.42
C VAL A 364 4.12 -20.79 14.36
N PHE A 365 4.39 -21.69 15.31
CA PHE A 365 5.41 -21.56 16.35
C PHE A 365 6.42 -22.72 16.32
N CYS A 366 7.56 -22.53 16.98
CA CYS A 366 8.53 -23.62 17.17
C CYS A 366 7.93 -24.72 18.07
N ALA A 367 8.48 -25.93 18.00
CA ALA A 367 7.92 -27.11 18.67
C ALA A 367 7.76 -26.93 20.20
N SER A 368 8.70 -26.26 20.86
CA SER A 368 8.64 -25.98 22.30
C SER A 368 7.51 -25.01 22.67
N CYS A 369 7.36 -23.91 21.91
CA CYS A 369 6.27 -22.96 22.11
C CYS A 369 4.90 -23.58 21.78
N ALA A 370 4.81 -24.36 20.70
CA ALA A 370 3.58 -25.02 20.29
C ALA A 370 3.10 -26.05 21.33
N SER A 371 4.03 -26.76 21.98
CA SER A 371 3.69 -27.76 23.01
C SER A 371 3.27 -27.15 24.35
N SER A 372 3.64 -25.89 24.59
CA SER A 372 3.31 -25.17 25.83
C SER A 372 1.99 -24.39 25.73
N LEU A 373 1.37 -24.35 24.55
CA LEU A 373 0.18 -23.56 24.28
C LEU A 373 -1.09 -24.30 24.70
N LEU A 374 -1.85 -23.70 25.62
CA LEU A 374 -3.12 -24.28 26.05
C LEU A 374 -4.24 -23.93 25.04
N PRO A 375 -5.15 -24.87 24.72
CA PRO A 375 -6.23 -24.65 23.73
C PRO A 375 -7.15 -23.47 24.04
N GLU A 376 -7.37 -23.19 25.33
CA GLU A 376 -8.26 -22.14 25.83
C GLU A 376 -7.55 -20.78 25.96
N GLU A 377 -6.21 -20.76 25.96
CA GLU A 377 -5.43 -19.52 26.07
C GLU A 377 -5.23 -18.88 24.69
N PRO A 378 -5.28 -17.54 24.60
CA PRO A 378 -4.98 -16.84 23.36
C PRO A 378 -3.51 -17.02 22.97
N PHE A 379 -3.22 -16.82 21.68
CA PHE A 379 -1.83 -16.81 21.25
C PHE A 379 -1.08 -15.63 21.90
N PRO A 380 0.22 -15.79 22.22
CA PRO A 380 1.04 -14.66 22.64
C PRO A 380 1.07 -13.62 21.52
N TRP A 381 1.12 -12.34 21.91
CA TRP A 381 1.22 -11.23 20.94
C TRP A 381 2.48 -11.37 20.08
N ILE A 382 2.30 -11.28 18.76
CA ILE A 382 3.37 -11.48 17.79
C ILE A 382 3.78 -10.11 17.24
N SER A 383 5.03 -9.73 17.43
CA SER A 383 5.63 -8.57 16.77
C SER A 383 5.70 -8.83 15.27
N LEU A 384 4.90 -8.11 14.47
CA LEU A 384 4.94 -8.26 13.01
C LEU A 384 6.24 -7.72 12.42
N THR A 385 6.87 -6.77 13.12
CA THR A 385 8.19 -6.25 12.74
C THR A 385 9.25 -7.36 12.77
N ASP A 386 9.25 -8.19 13.81
CA ASP A 386 10.18 -9.31 13.93
C ASP A 386 9.81 -10.44 12.95
N ALA A 387 8.51 -10.72 12.79
CA ALA A 387 8.02 -11.75 11.87
C ALA A 387 8.35 -11.47 10.40
N GLN A 388 8.56 -10.20 10.02
CA GLN A 388 8.96 -9.80 8.66
C GLN A 388 10.48 -9.78 8.44
N THR A 389 11.28 -9.76 9.53
CA THR A 389 12.74 -9.62 9.48
C THR A 389 13.50 -10.88 9.91
N THR A 390 12.80 -11.90 10.37
CA THR A 390 13.38 -13.15 10.87
C THR A 390 12.72 -14.37 10.23
N ASP A 391 13.47 -15.47 10.13
CA ASP A 391 12.95 -16.72 9.60
C ASP A 391 11.96 -17.38 10.57
N THR A 392 10.70 -17.45 10.16
CA THR A 392 9.62 -18.01 11.00
C THR A 392 9.31 -19.47 10.67
N PRO A 393 8.78 -20.27 11.63
CA PRO A 393 8.23 -21.59 11.34
C PRO A 393 7.16 -21.57 10.25
N LEU A 394 6.34 -20.51 10.23
CA LEU A 394 5.29 -20.30 9.24
C LEU A 394 5.86 -20.11 7.84
N GLN A 395 6.92 -19.32 7.70
CA GLN A 395 7.62 -19.15 6.42
C GLN A 395 8.15 -20.49 5.90
N ARG A 396 8.83 -21.28 6.73
CA ARG A 396 9.34 -22.62 6.34
C ARG A 396 8.21 -23.57 5.92
N PHE A 397 7.09 -23.54 6.65
CA PHE A 397 5.91 -24.32 6.31
C PHE A 397 5.31 -23.87 4.98
N LEU A 398 5.10 -22.56 4.78
CA LEU A 398 4.56 -22.04 3.53
C LEU A 398 5.48 -22.35 2.36
N SER A 399 6.80 -22.22 2.49
CA SER A 399 7.75 -22.55 1.41
C SER A 399 7.69 -24.02 0.98
N SER A 400 7.40 -24.94 1.90
CA SER A 400 7.34 -26.39 1.62
C SER A 400 5.95 -26.91 1.25
N SER A 401 4.89 -26.21 1.67
CA SER A 401 3.50 -26.65 1.51
C SER A 401 2.82 -26.03 0.29
N LYS A 402 2.98 -26.67 -0.88
CA LYS A 402 2.25 -26.29 -2.11
C LYS A 402 0.72 -26.25 -1.93
N PRO A 403 0.06 -27.18 -1.21
CA PRO A 403 -1.38 -27.12 -1.03
C PRO A 403 -1.83 -25.90 -0.22
N MET A 404 -1.09 -25.52 0.83
CA MET A 404 -1.40 -24.30 1.59
C MET A 404 -1.22 -23.05 0.73
N GLN A 405 -0.16 -23.00 -0.10
CA GLN A 405 0.01 -21.90 -1.06
C GLN A 405 -1.16 -21.82 -2.06
N GLN A 406 -1.67 -22.96 -2.53
CA GLN A 406 -2.83 -23.00 -3.42
C GLN A 406 -4.09 -22.48 -2.72
N CYS A 407 -4.37 -22.95 -1.49
CA CYS A 407 -5.48 -22.49 -0.66
C CYS A 407 -5.46 -20.95 -0.45
N ILE A 408 -4.31 -20.38 -0.09
CA ILE A 408 -4.15 -18.92 0.04
C ILE A 408 -4.34 -18.21 -1.31
N SER A 409 -3.83 -18.77 -2.40
CA SER A 409 -3.99 -18.20 -3.74
C SER A 409 -5.45 -18.20 -4.22
N GLU A 410 -6.20 -19.26 -3.90
CA GLU A 410 -7.62 -19.37 -4.21
C GLU A 410 -8.44 -18.42 -3.35
N THR A 411 -8.14 -18.31 -2.06
CA THR A 411 -8.73 -17.30 -1.16
C THR A 411 -8.50 -15.89 -1.69
N TYR A 412 -7.27 -15.59 -2.12
CA TYR A 412 -6.92 -14.30 -2.72
C TYR A 412 -7.80 -13.99 -3.94
N LYS A 413 -7.90 -14.94 -4.88
CA LYS A 413 -8.75 -14.79 -6.07
C LYS A 413 -10.20 -14.57 -5.69
N TYR A 414 -10.72 -15.40 -4.80
CA TYR A 414 -12.13 -15.35 -4.39
C TYR A 414 -12.48 -14.02 -3.71
N LEU A 415 -11.67 -13.57 -2.75
CA LEU A 415 -11.91 -12.30 -2.05
C LEU A 415 -11.72 -11.07 -2.94
N LEU A 416 -10.85 -11.14 -3.96
CA LEU A 416 -10.68 -10.05 -4.92
C LEU A 416 -11.76 -10.05 -6.04
N LEU A 417 -12.47 -11.17 -6.22
CA LEU A 417 -13.58 -11.33 -7.17
C LEU A 417 -14.92 -10.86 -6.62
N LYS A 418 -15.23 -11.23 -5.38
CA LYS A 418 -16.21 -10.53 -4.55
C LYS A 418 -15.69 -9.13 -4.24
#